data_AF-A0A2R6QHH6-F1
#
_entry.id   AF-A0A2R6QHH6-F1
#
_cell.length_a   1.000
_cell.length_b   1.000
_cell.length_c   1.000
_cell.angle_alpha   90.00
_cell.angle_beta   90.00
_cell.angle_gamma   90.00
#
_symmetry.space_group_name_H-M   'P 1'
#
loop_
_entity.id
_entity.type
_entity.pdbx_description
1 polymer ?
#
loop_
_entity_poly.entity_id
_entity_poly.type
_entity_poly.pdbx_seq_one_letter_code
_entity_poly.pdbx_strand_id
1 'polypeptide(L)'
;MGVIGEKLRIDFVVSTGDNFYNNGLNSTKDSRFVESFTKVYTAKSLQKQWYSVLGNHDYRGDVLAQLSPSLRKIDKRWLCVRNYALKSGFADLFFIDTNPFVNKYFEQPKNHNYDWRGILPREKYVSNLIKNLGMELKKSYGKWKIVIGHHTIRSVGHHGDTQELVQQLLPILQENSVNMYINGHDHCLEHMIDTKSSIQFLTSGGGSKAWKGDIHDKPLHDNLKFYYDGQGFMSVRLTKLNAQIAFYDVLGNVRHHLNLNLNQEAPPSLGRGDQPQNPPRQNFKCGGGGGGGSGEGGGGGGGGGGGGGGGGGGGSDSERGGGGGGGGGGGGGGKTQPAAGPH
;
A
#
# COMPACT_ATOMS: atom_id res chain seq x y z
N MET A 1 19.15 3.69 8.91
CA MET A 1 18.26 2.81 9.71
C MET A 1 18.88 2.28 11.01
N GLY A 2 20.01 1.55 10.99
CA GLY A 2 20.57 0.91 12.21
C GLY A 2 20.82 1.87 13.39
N VAL A 3 21.42 3.04 13.14
CA VAL A 3 21.64 4.09 14.15
C VAL A 3 20.32 4.57 14.78
N ILE A 4 19.26 4.75 13.98
CA ILE A 4 17.94 5.16 14.48
C ILE A 4 17.30 4.02 15.28
N GLY A 5 17.41 2.78 14.80
CA GLY A 5 16.93 1.60 15.53
C GLY A 5 17.55 1.45 16.92
N GLU A 6 18.83 1.82 17.07
CA GLU A 6 19.52 1.84 18.36
C GLU A 6 18.99 2.97 19.26
N LYS A 7 18.92 4.20 18.75
CA LYS A 7 18.40 5.37 19.48
C LYS A 7 16.96 5.15 19.99
N LEU A 8 16.10 4.55 19.16
CA LEU A 8 14.70 4.31 19.49
C LEU A 8 14.46 3.00 20.24
N ARG A 9 15.47 2.13 20.35
CA ARG A 9 15.37 0.79 20.94
C ARG A 9 14.20 -0.02 20.38
N ILE A 10 14.17 -0.17 19.06
CA ILE A 10 13.05 -0.82 18.36
C ILE A 10 12.80 -2.27 18.83
N ASP A 11 11.53 -2.68 18.80
CA ASP A 11 11.09 -4.03 19.13
C ASP A 11 11.19 -4.98 17.91
N PHE A 12 10.85 -4.48 16.72
CA PHE A 12 10.86 -5.23 15.47
C PHE A 12 10.98 -4.29 14.25
N VAL A 13 11.15 -4.87 13.07
CA VAL A 13 11.14 -4.18 11.77
C VAL A 13 9.96 -4.68 10.94
N VAL A 14 9.34 -3.81 10.16
CA VAL A 14 8.32 -4.17 9.16
C VAL A 14 8.89 -3.93 7.76
N SER A 15 8.75 -4.92 6.88
CA SER A 15 8.98 -4.75 5.43
C SER A 15 7.64 -4.69 4.71
N THR A 16 7.43 -3.64 3.92
CA THR A 16 6.20 -3.38 3.16
C THR A 16 6.19 -4.03 1.77
N GLY A 17 7.00 -5.07 1.56
CA GLY A 17 7.06 -5.83 0.30
C GLY A 17 8.10 -5.34 -0.69
N ASP A 18 8.14 -5.99 -1.84
CA ASP A 18 9.24 -5.93 -2.82
C ASP A 18 10.59 -6.21 -2.17
N ASN A 19 10.62 -7.32 -1.43
CA ASN A 19 11.77 -7.70 -0.61
C ASN A 19 12.99 -8.02 -1.47
N PHE A 20 12.78 -8.60 -2.66
CA PHE A 20 13.86 -9.00 -3.56
C PHE A 20 13.58 -8.57 -5.01
N TYR A 21 14.30 -7.53 -5.45
CA TYR A 21 14.25 -7.06 -6.84
C TYR A 21 15.12 -7.91 -7.79
N ASN A 22 14.84 -7.95 -9.09
CA ASN A 22 13.61 -7.46 -9.74
C ASN A 22 12.52 -8.54 -9.86
N ASN A 23 12.80 -9.80 -9.59
CA ASN A 23 11.84 -10.91 -9.78
C ASN A 23 11.87 -11.90 -8.61
N GLY A 24 11.72 -11.41 -7.38
CA GLY A 24 11.67 -12.24 -6.17
C GLY A 24 12.91 -13.12 -6.00
N LEU A 25 12.83 -14.12 -5.13
CA LEU A 25 13.80 -15.21 -5.07
C LEU A 25 13.39 -16.32 -6.03
N ASN A 26 14.32 -17.12 -6.54
CA ASN A 26 13.99 -18.23 -7.44
C ASN A 26 13.79 -19.57 -6.69
N SER A 27 14.25 -19.66 -5.43
CA SER A 27 14.06 -20.82 -4.56
C SER A 27 14.46 -20.48 -3.11
N THR A 28 14.26 -21.42 -2.19
CA THR A 28 14.74 -21.31 -0.79
C THR A 28 16.27 -21.35 -0.64
N LYS A 29 17.01 -21.63 -1.72
CA LYS A 29 18.49 -21.67 -1.75
C LYS A 29 19.10 -20.48 -2.50
N ASP A 30 18.27 -19.54 -2.95
CA ASP A 30 18.73 -18.37 -3.70
C ASP A 30 19.65 -17.50 -2.83
N SER A 31 20.88 -17.24 -3.31
CA SER A 31 21.88 -16.51 -2.54
C SER A 31 21.48 -15.06 -2.26
N ARG A 32 20.57 -14.49 -3.06
CA ARG A 32 20.04 -13.14 -2.86
C ARG A 32 19.35 -12.96 -1.51
N PHE A 33 18.82 -14.02 -0.91
CA PHE A 33 18.33 -13.93 0.47
C PHE A 33 19.45 -13.50 1.43
N VAL A 34 20.61 -14.15 1.36
CA VAL A 34 21.75 -13.81 2.21
C VAL A 34 22.37 -12.48 1.80
N GLU A 35 22.52 -12.24 0.50
CA GLU A 35 23.20 -11.06 -0.05
C GLU A 35 22.40 -9.76 0.16
N SER A 36 21.07 -9.79 0.02
CA SER A 36 20.22 -8.60 0.07
C SER A 36 19.50 -8.40 1.42
N PHE A 37 19.46 -9.41 2.29
CA PHE A 37 18.86 -9.30 3.63
C PHE A 37 19.88 -9.55 4.74
N THR A 38 20.43 -10.76 4.84
CA THR A 38 21.28 -11.14 5.99
C THR A 38 22.55 -10.30 6.10
N LYS A 39 23.26 -10.09 4.98
CA LYS A 39 24.52 -9.33 4.93
C LYS A 39 24.33 -7.81 4.87
N VAL A 40 23.12 -7.34 4.56
CA VAL A 40 22.82 -5.89 4.51
C VAL A 40 22.47 -5.36 5.89
N TYR A 41 21.54 -6.03 6.59
CA TYR A 41 21.00 -5.53 7.84
C TYR A 41 21.74 -6.08 9.06
N THR A 42 23.04 -5.81 9.16
CA THR A 42 23.94 -6.41 10.18
C THR A 42 24.04 -5.64 11.50
N ALA A 43 23.54 -4.40 11.55
CA ALA A 43 23.57 -3.59 12.77
C ALA A 43 22.90 -4.32 13.96
N LYS A 44 23.49 -4.22 15.16
CA LYS A 44 22.99 -4.89 16.38
C LYS A 44 21.53 -4.56 16.69
N SER A 45 21.14 -3.30 16.51
CA SER A 45 19.77 -2.81 16.70
C SER A 45 18.75 -3.43 15.73
N LEU A 46 19.20 -3.96 14.59
CA LEU A 46 18.37 -4.62 13.57
C LEU A 46 18.35 -6.15 13.71
N GLN A 47 19.02 -6.70 14.74
CA GLN A 47 18.95 -8.12 15.08
C GLN A 47 17.66 -8.45 15.84
N LYS A 48 16.53 -8.05 15.25
CA LYS A 48 15.16 -8.17 15.75
C LYS A 48 14.32 -8.98 14.77
N GLN A 49 13.09 -9.33 15.14
CA GLN A 49 12.15 -9.93 14.18
C GLN A 49 11.82 -8.94 13.07
N TRP A 50 11.81 -9.41 11.83
CA TRP A 50 11.32 -8.72 10.65
C TRP A 50 10.01 -9.35 10.21
N TYR A 51 8.96 -8.53 10.15
CA TYR A 51 7.62 -8.90 9.70
C TYR A 51 7.40 -8.34 8.30
N SER A 52 7.31 -9.22 7.32
CA SER A 52 7.33 -8.84 5.90
C SER A 52 6.03 -9.23 5.22
N VAL A 53 5.53 -8.35 4.35
CA VAL A 53 4.53 -8.69 3.32
C VAL A 53 5.24 -8.92 1.97
N LEU A 54 4.51 -9.45 1.00
CA LEU A 54 5.00 -9.65 -0.37
C LEU A 54 4.59 -8.46 -1.24
N GLY A 55 5.50 -8.00 -2.09
CA GLY A 55 5.21 -7.04 -3.15
C GLY A 55 5.09 -7.68 -4.53
N ASN A 56 4.85 -6.86 -5.54
CA ASN A 56 4.64 -7.34 -6.89
C ASN A 56 5.93 -7.92 -7.51
N HIS A 57 7.10 -7.41 -7.13
CA HIS A 57 8.37 -7.99 -7.55
C HIS A 57 8.62 -9.36 -6.91
N ASP A 58 8.17 -9.58 -5.68
CA ASP A 58 8.27 -10.88 -5.01
C ASP A 58 7.45 -11.95 -5.71
N TYR A 59 6.27 -11.56 -6.20
CA TYR A 59 5.40 -12.41 -7.00
C TYR A 59 5.95 -12.75 -8.38
N ARG A 60 6.96 -12.03 -8.88
CA ARG A 60 7.61 -12.36 -10.14
C ARG A 60 8.64 -13.49 -10.02
N GLY A 61 8.90 -13.97 -8.80
CA GLY A 61 9.74 -15.12 -8.50
C GLY A 61 8.96 -16.26 -7.84
N ASP A 62 9.65 -17.04 -7.02
CA ASP A 62 9.09 -18.08 -6.16
C ASP A 62 8.56 -17.48 -4.86
N VAL A 63 7.25 -17.23 -4.80
CA VAL A 63 6.59 -16.70 -3.61
C VAL A 63 6.69 -17.69 -2.45
N LEU A 64 6.53 -18.98 -2.73
CA LEU A 64 6.58 -20.02 -1.71
C LEU A 64 7.96 -20.12 -1.05
N ALA A 65 9.04 -19.77 -1.76
CA ALA A 65 10.36 -19.65 -1.16
C ALA A 65 10.40 -18.60 -0.04
N GLN A 66 9.84 -17.42 -0.28
CA GLN A 66 9.82 -16.32 0.71
C GLN A 66 8.95 -16.65 1.94
N LEU A 67 7.87 -17.39 1.73
CA LEU A 67 6.97 -17.88 2.78
C LEU A 67 7.53 -19.09 3.55
N SER A 68 8.58 -19.74 3.01
CA SER A 68 9.08 -21.00 3.53
C SER A 68 9.74 -20.84 4.90
N PRO A 69 9.48 -21.75 5.86
CA PRO A 69 10.27 -21.85 7.08
C PRO A 69 11.78 -22.05 6.83
N SER A 70 12.19 -22.52 5.65
CA SER A 70 13.60 -22.72 5.31
C SER A 70 14.41 -21.43 5.36
N LEU A 71 13.85 -20.29 4.91
CA LEU A 71 14.55 -19.00 5.03
C LEU A 71 14.75 -18.58 6.48
N ARG A 72 13.80 -18.92 7.37
CA ARG A 72 13.94 -18.67 8.82
C ARG A 72 15.03 -19.51 9.47
N LYS A 73 15.37 -20.67 8.88
CA LYS A 73 16.51 -21.48 9.33
C LYS A 73 17.84 -20.84 8.92
N ILE A 74 17.87 -20.10 7.80
CA ILE A 74 19.05 -19.35 7.36
C ILE A 74 19.20 -18.08 8.21
N ASP A 75 18.12 -17.33 8.40
CA ASP A 75 18.11 -16.14 9.25
C ASP A 75 16.79 -16.05 10.03
N LYS A 76 16.88 -16.30 11.35
CA LYS A 76 15.72 -16.34 12.26
C LYS A 76 14.93 -15.04 12.33
N ARG A 77 15.51 -13.93 11.89
CA ARG A 77 14.84 -12.62 11.85
C ARG A 77 13.76 -12.58 10.79
N TRP A 78 13.83 -13.40 9.76
CA TRP A 78 12.86 -13.35 8.66
C TRP A 78 11.50 -13.94 9.08
N LEU A 79 10.42 -13.21 8.83
CA LEU A 79 9.06 -13.76 8.81
C LEU A 79 8.26 -13.11 7.70
N CYS A 80 7.85 -13.91 6.73
CA CYS A 80 6.95 -13.51 5.67
C CYS A 80 5.80 -14.52 5.60
N VAL A 81 4.57 -14.01 5.72
CA VAL A 81 3.32 -14.77 5.64
C VAL A 81 2.33 -13.89 4.88
N ARG A 82 1.44 -14.48 4.08
CA ARG A 82 0.52 -13.70 3.23
C ARG A 82 -0.42 -12.79 4.05
N ASN A 83 -1.15 -13.37 5.00
CA ASN A 83 -2.08 -12.64 5.85
C ASN A 83 -1.93 -13.10 7.29
N TYR A 84 -1.68 -12.18 8.23
CA TYR A 84 -1.53 -12.50 9.64
C TYR A 84 -1.72 -11.24 10.49
N ALA A 85 -1.96 -11.43 11.78
CA ALA A 85 -2.06 -10.34 12.74
C ALA A 85 -1.05 -10.49 13.87
N LEU A 86 -0.54 -9.36 14.35
CA LEU A 86 0.23 -9.27 15.59
C LEU A 86 -0.59 -8.49 16.60
N LYS A 87 -0.81 -9.11 17.76
CA LYS A 87 -1.63 -8.55 18.84
C LYS A 87 -0.72 -8.23 20.01
N SER A 88 -0.64 -6.96 20.40
CA SER A 88 0.16 -6.52 21.56
C SER A 88 -0.68 -6.17 22.80
N GLY A 89 -2.01 -6.28 22.69
CA GLY A 89 -2.98 -5.93 23.72
C GLY A 89 -3.49 -4.50 23.63
N PHE A 90 -2.66 -3.53 23.20
CA PHE A 90 -3.12 -2.14 22.96
C PHE A 90 -2.97 -1.70 21.49
N ALA A 91 -2.16 -2.40 20.71
CA ALA A 91 -2.02 -2.20 19.27
C ALA A 91 -2.10 -3.54 18.53
N ASP A 92 -2.91 -3.58 17.49
CA ASP A 92 -3.08 -4.72 16.61
C ASP A 92 -2.62 -4.33 15.20
N LEU A 93 -1.66 -5.09 14.68
CA LEU A 93 -1.13 -4.92 13.33
C LEU A 93 -1.67 -6.05 12.45
N PHE A 94 -2.22 -5.72 11.28
CA PHE A 94 -2.79 -6.67 10.33
C PHE A 94 -2.02 -6.60 9.02
N PHE A 95 -1.28 -7.65 8.71
CA PHE A 95 -0.49 -7.77 7.50
C PHE A 95 -1.33 -8.46 6.44
N ILE A 96 -1.44 -7.89 5.25
CA ILE A 96 -2.29 -8.39 4.17
C ILE A 96 -1.54 -8.48 2.83
N ASP A 97 -1.91 -9.48 2.05
CA ASP A 97 -1.40 -9.68 0.70
C ASP A 97 -2.25 -8.92 -0.31
N THR A 98 -1.74 -7.77 -0.75
CA THR A 98 -2.45 -6.87 -1.67
C THR A 98 -2.33 -7.25 -3.15
N ASN A 99 -1.40 -8.14 -3.54
CA ASN A 99 -1.16 -8.47 -4.95
C ASN A 99 -2.38 -9.05 -5.67
N PRO A 100 -3.18 -9.96 -5.05
CA PRO A 100 -4.35 -10.53 -5.71
C PRO A 100 -5.46 -9.52 -6.01
N PHE A 101 -5.44 -8.31 -5.43
CA PHE A 101 -6.41 -7.27 -5.74
C PHE A 101 -6.15 -6.61 -7.09
N VAL A 102 -4.90 -6.55 -7.57
CA VAL A 102 -4.53 -5.75 -8.74
C VAL A 102 -4.88 -6.48 -10.04
N ASN A 103 -5.91 -6.02 -10.75
CA ASN A 103 -6.40 -6.66 -11.98
C ASN A 103 -5.34 -6.70 -13.08
N LYS A 104 -4.56 -5.62 -13.19
CA LYS A 104 -3.49 -5.48 -14.18
C LYS A 104 -2.50 -6.65 -14.17
N TYR A 105 -2.24 -7.28 -13.03
CA TYR A 105 -1.29 -8.41 -12.96
C TYR A 105 -1.85 -9.71 -13.55
N PHE A 106 -3.16 -9.83 -13.70
CA PHE A 106 -3.83 -10.97 -14.32
C PHE A 106 -4.19 -10.68 -15.78
N GLU A 107 -4.67 -9.48 -16.05
CA GLU A 107 -5.21 -9.10 -17.37
C GLU A 107 -4.13 -8.59 -18.32
N GLN A 108 -3.11 -7.90 -17.79
CA GLN A 108 -2.09 -7.21 -18.56
C GLN A 108 -0.69 -7.35 -17.93
N PRO A 109 -0.19 -8.59 -17.70
CA PRO A 109 1.08 -8.81 -16.99
C PRO A 109 2.32 -8.33 -17.77
N LYS A 110 2.15 -7.85 -19.01
CA LYS A 110 3.25 -7.55 -19.95
C LYS A 110 4.15 -8.79 -20.08
N ASN A 111 5.45 -8.64 -19.85
CA ASN A 111 6.46 -9.71 -19.92
C ASN A 111 6.76 -10.36 -18.56
N HIS A 112 5.95 -10.09 -17.53
CA HIS A 112 6.15 -10.63 -16.20
C HIS A 112 5.36 -11.92 -16.01
N ASN A 113 5.99 -12.92 -15.40
CA ASN A 113 5.30 -14.10 -14.92
C ASN A 113 5.04 -13.94 -13.42
N TYR A 114 3.80 -14.13 -12.97
CA TYR A 114 3.43 -13.99 -11.56
C TYR A 114 3.10 -15.37 -10.97
N ASP A 115 3.67 -15.65 -9.79
CA ASP A 115 3.44 -16.89 -9.05
C ASP A 115 2.16 -16.82 -8.21
N TRP A 116 1.07 -17.32 -8.80
CA TRP A 116 -0.25 -17.37 -8.18
C TRP A 116 -0.51 -18.63 -7.36
N ARG A 117 0.52 -19.44 -7.03
CA ARG A 117 0.34 -20.64 -6.19
C ARG A 117 -0.24 -20.28 -4.82
N GLY A 118 -1.35 -20.93 -4.48
CA GLY A 118 -2.11 -20.68 -3.25
C GLY A 118 -3.03 -19.45 -3.28
N ILE A 119 -3.13 -18.74 -4.41
CA ILE A 119 -4.05 -17.62 -4.61
C ILE A 119 -5.31 -18.02 -5.39
N LEU A 120 -5.20 -18.98 -6.30
CA LEU A 120 -6.33 -19.40 -7.14
C LEU A 120 -7.30 -20.31 -6.37
N PRO A 121 -8.64 -20.17 -6.55
CA PRO A 121 -9.33 -19.16 -7.37
C PRO A 121 -9.26 -17.74 -6.76
N ARG A 122 -8.90 -16.76 -7.59
CA ARG A 122 -8.54 -15.39 -7.17
C ARG A 122 -9.68 -14.70 -6.41
N GLU A 123 -10.88 -14.75 -6.94
CA GLU A 123 -12.07 -14.08 -6.40
C GLU A 123 -12.41 -14.64 -5.03
N LYS A 124 -12.27 -15.96 -4.87
CA LYS A 124 -12.47 -16.65 -3.58
C LYS A 124 -11.39 -16.24 -2.58
N TYR A 125 -10.14 -16.10 -3.01
CA TYR A 125 -9.06 -15.65 -2.12
C TYR A 125 -9.29 -14.21 -1.64
N VAL A 126 -9.56 -13.27 -2.57
CA VAL A 126 -9.79 -11.86 -2.25
C VAL A 126 -11.01 -11.68 -1.34
N SER A 127 -12.13 -12.33 -1.66
CA SER A 127 -13.34 -12.27 -0.82
C SER A 127 -13.12 -12.84 0.58
N ASN A 128 -12.38 -13.96 0.71
CA ASN A 128 -12.01 -14.50 2.01
C ASN A 128 -11.07 -13.59 2.79
N LEU A 129 -10.08 -12.97 2.13
CA LEU A 129 -9.16 -12.02 2.76
C LEU A 129 -9.95 -10.84 3.34
N ILE A 130 -10.81 -10.22 2.54
CA ILE A 130 -11.67 -9.09 2.96
C ILE A 130 -12.54 -9.50 4.15
N LYS A 131 -13.24 -10.63 4.04
CA LYS A 131 -14.12 -11.14 5.10
C LYS A 131 -13.35 -11.40 6.39
N ASN A 132 -12.21 -12.08 6.30
CA ASN A 132 -11.39 -12.44 7.47
C ASN A 132 -10.79 -11.20 8.11
N LEU A 133 -10.25 -10.25 7.32
CA LEU A 133 -9.75 -8.99 7.85
C LEU A 133 -10.86 -8.21 8.58
N GLY A 134 -12.04 -8.09 7.98
CA GLY A 134 -13.18 -7.43 8.62
C GLY A 134 -13.57 -8.09 9.95
N MET A 135 -13.60 -9.42 10.01
CA MET A 135 -13.86 -10.14 11.27
C MET A 135 -12.77 -9.90 12.32
N GLU A 136 -11.51 -9.94 11.93
CA GLU A 136 -10.36 -9.74 12.83
C GLU A 136 -10.27 -8.29 13.35
N LEU A 137 -10.66 -7.31 12.52
CA LEU A 137 -10.78 -5.91 12.91
C LEU A 137 -11.95 -5.65 13.88
N LYS A 138 -13.09 -6.34 13.69
CA LYS A 138 -14.24 -6.26 14.61
C LYS A 138 -13.94 -6.89 15.97
N LYS A 139 -13.17 -7.98 15.99
CA LYS A 139 -12.75 -8.68 17.22
C LYS A 139 -11.58 -8.01 17.95
N SER A 140 -10.91 -7.05 17.29
CA SER A 140 -9.74 -6.37 17.84
C SER A 140 -10.09 -5.51 19.05
N TYR A 141 -9.47 -5.81 20.19
CA TYR A 141 -9.47 -4.95 21.39
C TYR A 141 -8.34 -3.91 21.37
N GLY A 142 -7.46 -3.97 20.36
CA GLY A 142 -6.38 -3.02 20.16
C GLY A 142 -6.94 -1.62 19.94
N LYS A 143 -6.47 -0.67 20.75
CA LYS A 143 -6.79 0.75 20.60
C LYS A 143 -6.21 1.33 19.31
N TRP A 144 -5.02 0.87 18.93
CA TRP A 144 -4.44 1.12 17.62
C TRP A 144 -4.71 -0.06 16.70
N LYS A 145 -5.38 0.17 15.58
CA LYS A 145 -5.53 -0.79 14.48
C LYS A 145 -4.73 -0.29 13.29
N ILE A 146 -3.73 -1.05 12.89
CA ILE A 146 -2.79 -0.69 11.82
C ILE A 146 -2.84 -1.79 10.77
N VAL A 147 -3.16 -1.45 9.53
CA VAL A 147 -3.13 -2.40 8.41
C VAL A 147 -1.89 -2.16 7.57
N ILE A 148 -1.17 -3.22 7.23
CA ILE A 148 0.08 -3.18 6.47
C ILE A 148 -0.11 -3.99 5.19
N GLY A 149 0.11 -3.35 4.04
CA GLY A 149 0.07 -3.97 2.72
C GLY A 149 1.25 -3.52 1.87
N HIS A 150 1.30 -3.98 0.62
CA HIS A 150 2.32 -3.51 -0.32
C HIS A 150 1.86 -2.29 -1.11
N HIS A 151 0.68 -2.38 -1.73
CA HIS A 151 0.18 -1.37 -2.66
C HIS A 151 -0.47 -0.18 -1.95
N THR A 152 -0.51 0.95 -2.65
CA THR A 152 -1.10 2.22 -2.24
C THR A 152 -2.63 2.17 -2.30
N ILE A 153 -3.30 2.63 -1.24
CA ILE A 153 -4.74 2.98 -1.30
C ILE A 153 -4.89 4.45 -1.70
N ARG A 154 -4.00 5.30 -1.18
CA ARG A 154 -3.91 6.72 -1.44
C ARG A 154 -2.46 7.07 -1.72
N SER A 155 -2.16 7.64 -2.88
CA SER A 155 -0.81 8.12 -3.22
C SER A 155 -0.83 9.15 -4.34
N VAL A 156 0.07 10.13 -4.26
CA VAL A 156 0.44 11.01 -5.39
C VAL A 156 1.73 10.57 -6.09
N GLY A 157 2.41 9.53 -5.62
CA GLY A 157 3.61 8.98 -6.26
C GLY A 157 3.33 8.20 -7.55
N HIS A 158 4.38 7.76 -8.25
CA HIS A 158 4.34 7.10 -9.56
C HIS A 158 3.12 6.21 -9.87
N HIS A 159 2.74 5.31 -8.95
CA HIS A 159 1.67 4.34 -9.16
C HIS A 159 0.28 4.91 -8.83
N GLY A 160 0.19 5.91 -7.95
CA GLY A 160 -1.06 6.52 -7.52
C GLY A 160 -1.97 5.56 -6.75
N ASP A 161 -3.27 5.81 -6.74
CA ASP A 161 -4.26 4.98 -6.06
C ASP A 161 -4.48 3.63 -6.78
N THR A 162 -4.34 2.52 -6.06
CA THR A 162 -4.79 1.19 -6.54
C THR A 162 -6.32 1.09 -6.41
N GLN A 163 -7.03 1.31 -7.52
CA GLN A 163 -8.50 1.44 -7.54
C GLN A 163 -9.24 0.25 -6.91
N GLU A 164 -8.75 -0.96 -7.09
CA GLU A 164 -9.37 -2.15 -6.52
C GLU A 164 -9.30 -2.14 -4.99
N LEU A 165 -8.21 -1.62 -4.40
CA LEU A 165 -8.11 -1.45 -2.95
C LEU A 165 -9.00 -0.30 -2.47
N VAL A 166 -9.11 0.79 -3.23
CA VAL A 166 -10.04 1.89 -2.93
C VAL A 166 -11.48 1.41 -2.88
N GLN A 167 -11.87 0.52 -3.80
CA GLN A 167 -13.24 0.03 -3.91
C GLN A 167 -13.56 -1.10 -2.92
N GLN A 168 -12.63 -2.03 -2.69
CA GLN A 168 -12.91 -3.27 -1.96
C GLN A 168 -12.37 -3.27 -0.53
N LEU A 169 -11.22 -2.64 -0.28
CA LEU A 169 -10.53 -2.70 1.01
C LEU A 169 -10.82 -1.47 1.86
N LEU A 170 -10.71 -0.26 1.29
CA LEU A 170 -10.88 0.98 2.04
C LEU A 170 -12.22 1.06 2.80
N PRO A 171 -13.38 0.66 2.25
CA PRO A 171 -14.63 0.69 3.00
C PRO A 171 -14.58 -0.14 4.29
N ILE A 172 -13.88 -1.27 4.26
CA ILE A 172 -13.69 -2.14 5.42
C ILE A 172 -12.78 -1.48 6.46
N LEU A 173 -11.73 -0.78 6.03
CA LEU A 173 -10.85 -0.04 6.93
C LEU A 173 -11.61 1.10 7.63
N GLN A 174 -12.44 1.83 6.87
CA GLN A 174 -13.28 2.92 7.36
C GLN A 174 -14.34 2.41 8.34
N GLU A 175 -15.11 1.36 7.98
CA GLU A 175 -16.15 0.77 8.84
C GLU A 175 -15.59 0.31 10.19
N ASN A 176 -14.32 -0.11 10.21
CA ASN A 176 -13.69 -0.67 11.41
C ASN A 176 -12.76 0.29 12.15
N SER A 177 -12.78 1.58 11.79
CA SER A 177 -12.01 2.66 12.44
C SER A 177 -10.50 2.33 12.52
N VAL A 178 -9.94 1.84 11.41
CA VAL A 178 -8.49 1.66 11.29
C VAL A 178 -7.80 3.02 11.46
N ASN A 179 -6.68 3.06 12.18
CA ASN A 179 -5.98 4.33 12.41
C ASN A 179 -4.98 4.63 11.31
N MET A 180 -4.26 3.59 10.85
CA MET A 180 -3.16 3.73 9.92
C MET A 180 -3.20 2.60 8.89
N TYR A 181 -2.98 2.96 7.62
CA TYR A 181 -2.62 2.03 6.56
C TYR A 181 -1.17 2.33 6.13
N ILE A 182 -0.29 1.33 6.23
CA ILE A 182 1.13 1.48 5.92
C ILE A 182 1.47 0.63 4.70
N ASN A 183 2.14 1.23 3.70
CA ASN A 183 2.49 0.55 2.45
C ASN A 183 3.87 0.94 1.91
N GLY A 184 4.26 0.26 0.83
CA GLY A 184 5.40 0.60 -0.01
C GLY A 184 4.91 0.86 -1.43
N HIS A 185 5.43 0.08 -2.39
CA HIS A 185 5.12 0.12 -3.82
C HIS A 185 5.55 1.41 -4.52
N ASP A 186 5.05 2.56 -4.09
CA ASP A 186 5.59 3.84 -4.53
C ASP A 186 6.95 4.09 -3.89
N HIS A 187 7.92 4.38 -4.76
CA HIS A 187 9.34 4.53 -4.41
C HIS A 187 9.63 5.90 -3.76
N CYS A 188 8.84 6.28 -2.77
CA CYS A 188 8.92 7.54 -2.04
C CYS A 188 8.62 7.35 -0.54
N LEU A 189 8.67 8.44 0.21
CA LEU A 189 8.05 8.56 1.52
C LEU A 189 6.87 9.51 1.42
N GLU A 190 5.72 9.13 1.98
CA GLU A 190 4.50 9.90 1.84
C GLU A 190 3.61 9.78 3.07
N HIS A 191 2.89 10.86 3.34
CA HIS A 191 1.81 10.87 4.31
C HIS A 191 0.60 11.59 3.72
N MET A 192 -0.50 10.85 3.61
CA MET A 192 -1.81 11.34 3.25
C MET A 192 -2.85 11.05 4.35
N ILE A 193 -3.93 11.83 4.39
CA ILE A 193 -5.02 11.63 5.36
C ILE A 193 -6.36 11.46 4.63
N ASP A 194 -7.17 10.51 5.08
CA ASP A 194 -8.57 10.45 4.66
C ASP A 194 -9.39 11.55 5.34
N THR A 195 -9.96 12.48 4.57
CA THR A 195 -10.85 13.52 5.12
C THR A 195 -12.17 12.96 5.64
N LYS A 196 -12.58 11.74 5.25
CA LYS A 196 -13.84 11.12 5.72
C LYS A 196 -13.66 10.30 7.00
N SER A 197 -12.54 9.61 7.16
CA SER A 197 -12.34 8.64 8.24
C SER A 197 -11.12 8.93 9.13
N SER A 198 -10.35 9.98 8.83
CA SER A 198 -9.10 10.33 9.51
C SER A 198 -8.01 9.24 9.48
N ILE A 199 -8.18 8.18 8.67
CA ILE A 199 -7.12 7.18 8.43
C ILE A 199 -5.87 7.91 7.92
N GLN A 200 -4.73 7.61 8.52
CA GLN A 200 -3.42 8.03 8.02
C GLN A 200 -2.91 6.99 7.01
N PHE A 201 -2.69 7.39 5.77
CA PHE A 201 -2.02 6.57 4.76
C PHE A 201 -0.54 6.95 4.75
N LEU A 202 0.32 5.99 5.05
CA LEU A 202 1.75 6.20 5.28
C LEU A 202 2.55 5.31 4.31
N THR A 203 3.12 5.91 3.27
CA THR A 203 3.99 5.21 2.31
C THR A 203 5.44 5.29 2.78
N SER A 204 6.10 4.14 2.87
CA SER A 204 7.53 4.00 3.15
C SER A 204 8.19 3.06 2.13
N GLY A 205 8.13 3.42 0.84
CA GLY A 205 8.69 2.60 -0.25
C GLY A 205 10.05 3.06 -0.80
N GLY A 206 10.60 4.18 -0.30
CA GLY A 206 11.93 4.69 -0.66
C GLY A 206 13.13 3.90 -0.07
N GLY A 207 12.99 2.60 0.24
CA GLY A 207 14.06 1.83 0.91
C GLY A 207 15.27 1.51 0.03
N SER A 208 15.11 1.54 -1.31
CA SER A 208 16.19 1.26 -2.26
C SER A 208 16.04 2.00 -3.58
N LYS A 209 14.92 1.87 -4.31
CA LYS A 209 14.66 2.71 -5.49
C LYS A 209 13.97 4.00 -5.02
N ALA A 210 14.35 5.14 -5.58
CA ALA A 210 13.77 6.47 -5.32
C ALA A 210 14.19 7.45 -6.44
N TRP A 211 13.85 8.73 -6.29
CA TRP A 211 14.16 9.86 -7.18
C TRP A 211 13.57 9.73 -8.58
N LYS A 212 12.30 9.33 -8.66
CA LYS A 212 11.65 9.20 -9.96
C LYS A 212 11.10 10.54 -10.47
N GLY A 213 10.84 11.50 -9.58
CA GLY A 213 10.34 12.83 -9.93
C GLY A 213 8.92 12.82 -10.51
N ASP A 214 8.19 11.73 -10.37
CA ASP A 214 6.87 11.51 -10.94
C ASP A 214 5.78 11.60 -9.86
N ILE A 215 5.13 12.76 -9.83
CA ILE A 215 4.03 13.06 -8.94
C ILE A 215 2.77 13.24 -9.80
N HIS A 216 1.70 12.52 -9.49
CA HIS A 216 0.39 12.72 -10.13
C HIS A 216 -0.26 14.03 -9.67
N ASP A 217 -1.00 14.66 -10.59
CA ASP A 217 -1.65 15.97 -10.44
C ASP A 217 -2.94 15.94 -9.57
N LYS A 218 -3.70 17.06 -9.57
CA LYS A 218 -4.22 17.77 -8.38
C LYS A 218 -5.36 17.30 -7.45
N PRO A 219 -6.28 16.34 -7.71
CA PRO A 219 -7.41 16.15 -6.77
C PRO A 219 -7.03 15.54 -5.41
N LEU A 220 -5.79 15.06 -5.22
CA LEU A 220 -5.34 14.43 -3.97
C LEU A 220 -4.51 15.36 -3.06
N HIS A 221 -4.11 16.56 -3.50
CA HIS A 221 -3.22 17.41 -2.70
C HIS A 221 -3.83 17.90 -1.39
N ASP A 222 -5.15 18.10 -1.31
CA ASP A 222 -5.79 18.58 -0.07
C ASP A 222 -5.56 17.59 1.10
N ASN A 223 -5.38 16.31 0.75
CA ASN A 223 -5.14 15.21 1.68
C ASN A 223 -3.65 14.93 1.90
N LEU A 224 -2.76 15.47 1.05
CA LEU A 224 -1.32 15.28 1.14
C LEU A 224 -0.73 16.16 2.25
N LYS A 225 -0.02 15.53 3.18
CA LYS A 225 0.64 16.23 4.30
C LYS A 225 2.15 16.23 4.17
N PHE A 226 2.72 15.23 3.49
CA PHE A 226 4.15 15.15 3.23
C PHE A 226 4.41 14.23 2.04
N TYR A 227 5.39 14.63 1.22
CA TYR A 227 5.93 13.82 0.14
C TYR A 227 7.45 14.04 0.05
N TYR A 228 8.20 12.96 -0.10
CA TYR A 228 9.65 12.98 -0.32
C TYR A 228 10.04 11.87 -1.27
N ASP A 229 10.51 12.27 -2.45
CA ASP A 229 10.96 11.38 -3.54
C ASP A 229 12.36 10.79 -3.29
N GLY A 230 12.97 11.00 -2.12
CA GLY A 230 14.28 10.44 -1.81
C GLY A 230 14.21 9.10 -1.09
N GLN A 231 15.37 8.44 -0.99
CA GLN A 231 15.48 7.23 -0.19
C GLN A 231 15.31 7.52 1.31
N GLY A 232 14.73 6.56 2.03
CA GLY A 232 14.53 6.67 3.46
C GLY A 232 13.69 5.56 4.07
N PHE A 233 13.21 5.79 5.28
CA PHE A 233 12.40 4.85 6.04
C PHE A 233 11.56 5.57 7.09
N MET A 234 10.60 4.86 7.68
CA MET A 234 9.73 5.38 8.73
C MET A 234 9.98 4.66 10.06
N SER A 235 9.81 5.37 11.18
CA SER A 235 9.66 4.76 12.52
C SER A 235 8.26 5.02 13.07
N VAL A 236 7.72 4.05 13.82
CA VAL A 236 6.44 4.17 14.52
C VAL A 236 6.66 3.78 15.98
N ARG A 237 6.41 4.71 16.91
CA ARG A 237 6.43 4.46 18.35
C ARG A 237 5.03 4.57 18.90
N LEU A 238 4.53 3.48 19.48
CA LEU A 238 3.18 3.41 20.04
C LEU A 238 3.23 3.34 21.56
N THR A 239 2.27 4.01 22.19
CA THR A 239 1.86 3.83 23.57
C THR A 239 0.37 3.53 23.59
N LYS A 240 -0.22 3.27 24.77
CA LYS A 240 -1.66 3.02 24.89
C LYS A 240 -2.54 4.14 24.32
N LEU A 241 -2.05 5.38 24.27
CA LEU A 241 -2.84 6.55 23.86
C LEU A 241 -2.19 7.41 22.77
N ASN A 242 -0.87 7.30 22.57
CA ASN A 242 -0.13 8.12 21.61
C ASN A 242 0.59 7.28 20.57
N ALA A 243 0.59 7.76 19.33
CA ALA A 243 1.47 7.28 18.27
C ALA A 243 2.39 8.42 17.82
N GLN A 244 3.68 8.15 17.74
CA GLN A 244 4.68 9.08 17.18
C GLN A 244 5.26 8.43 15.93
N ILE A 245 5.13 9.11 14.81
CA ILE A 245 5.64 8.64 13.52
C ILE A 245 6.64 9.67 13.01
N ALA A 246 7.76 9.18 12.49
CA ALA A 246 8.79 10.01 11.89
C ALA A 246 9.31 9.36 10.60
N PHE A 247 9.47 10.18 9.57
CA PHE A 247 10.06 9.83 8.30
C PHE A 247 11.50 10.32 8.28
N TYR A 248 12.42 9.45 7.90
CA TYR A 248 13.85 9.70 7.87
C TYR A 248 14.37 9.58 6.45
N ASP A 249 15.28 10.46 6.07
CA ASP A 249 16.13 10.20 4.90
C ASP A 249 17.20 9.15 5.20
N VAL A 250 18.02 8.81 4.21
CA VAL A 250 19.13 7.85 4.34
C VAL A 250 20.18 8.22 5.38
N LEU A 251 20.37 9.51 5.65
CA LEU A 251 21.31 10.02 6.65
C LEU A 251 20.72 9.94 8.07
N GLY A 252 19.43 9.65 8.20
CA GLY A 252 18.72 9.62 9.47
C GLY A 252 18.22 10.99 9.92
N ASN A 253 18.16 11.98 9.03
CA ASN A 253 17.51 13.26 9.32
C ASN A 253 16.00 13.10 9.24
N VAL A 254 15.28 13.68 10.21
CA VAL A 254 13.82 13.71 10.18
C VAL A 254 13.38 14.64 9.06
N ARG A 255 12.58 14.12 8.12
CA ARG A 255 11.98 14.88 7.02
C ARG A 255 10.52 15.24 7.28
N HIS A 256 9.84 14.42 8.06
CA HIS A 256 8.47 14.67 8.52
C HIS A 256 8.20 13.94 9.82
N HIS A 257 7.28 14.47 10.62
CA HIS A 257 6.80 13.81 11.82
C HIS A 257 5.31 14.07 12.03
N LEU A 258 4.64 13.15 12.73
CA LEU A 258 3.28 13.34 13.19
C LEU A 258 3.07 12.65 14.54
N ASN A 259 2.25 13.28 15.37
CA ASN A 259 1.85 12.76 16.67
C ASN A 259 0.32 12.60 16.66
N LEU A 260 -0.15 11.40 16.98
CA LEU A 260 -1.58 11.09 17.09
C LEU A 260 -1.90 10.76 18.53
N ASN A 261 -3.06 11.21 19.00
CA ASN A 261 -3.56 10.93 20.34
C ASN A 261 -5.02 10.45 20.26
N LEU A 262 -5.31 9.29 20.87
CA LEU A 262 -6.65 8.70 20.82
C LEU A 262 -7.71 9.42 21.66
N ASN A 263 -7.31 10.34 22.54
CA ASN A 263 -8.21 11.17 23.34
C ASN A 263 -8.50 12.54 22.69
N GLN A 264 -7.82 12.89 21.60
CA GLN A 264 -8.23 14.03 20.79
C GLN A 264 -9.36 13.54 19.89
N GLU A 265 -10.60 13.98 20.18
CA GLU A 265 -11.75 13.68 19.33
C GLU A 265 -11.44 14.08 17.88
N ALA A 266 -11.92 13.27 16.93
CA ALA A 266 -11.98 13.71 15.54
C ALA A 266 -12.72 15.06 15.50
N PRO A 267 -12.29 16.03 14.67
CA PRO A 267 -13.06 17.24 14.49
C PRO A 267 -14.52 16.85 14.17
N PRO A 268 -15.51 17.56 14.74
CA PRO A 268 -16.90 17.20 14.56
C PRO A 268 -17.17 17.04 13.07
N SER A 269 -17.60 15.84 12.67
CA SER A 269 -18.08 15.59 11.32
C SER A 269 -19.05 16.70 10.98
N LEU A 270 -18.81 17.42 9.87
CA LEU A 270 -19.76 18.38 9.32
C LEU A 270 -21.14 17.71 9.39
N GLY A 271 -22.00 18.29 10.21
CA GLY A 271 -23.31 17.75 10.51
C GLY A 271 -24.01 17.38 9.21
N ARG A 272 -24.79 16.30 9.25
CA ARG A 272 -25.83 16.07 8.26
C ARG A 272 -26.51 17.41 8.02
N GLY A 273 -26.37 17.93 6.80
CA GLY A 273 -27.04 19.16 6.40
C GLY A 273 -28.49 19.07 6.80
N ASP A 274 -28.99 20.16 7.37
CA ASP A 274 -30.39 20.37 7.70
C ASP A 274 -31.27 19.76 6.60
N GLN A 275 -32.01 18.72 6.97
CA GLN A 275 -33.17 18.35 6.18
C GLN A 275 -34.12 19.55 6.22
N PRO A 276 -34.65 20.01 5.08
CA PRO A 276 -35.63 21.08 5.08
C PRO A 276 -36.81 20.67 5.95
N GLN A 277 -37.09 21.49 6.95
CA GLN A 277 -38.23 21.33 7.85
C GLN A 277 -39.50 21.22 7.00
N ASN A 278 -40.23 20.12 7.18
CA ASN A 278 -41.59 20.00 6.65
C ASN A 278 -42.43 21.18 7.20
N PRO A 279 -43.22 21.87 6.35
CA PRO A 279 -44.11 22.90 6.84
C PRO A 279 -45.18 22.29 7.77
N PRO A 280 -45.69 23.08 8.74
CA PRO A 280 -46.61 22.58 9.75
C PRO A 280 -47.91 22.07 9.12
N ARG A 281 -48.32 20.86 9.53
CA ARG A 281 -49.61 20.26 9.18
C ARG A 281 -50.74 21.12 9.75
N GLN A 282 -51.51 21.75 8.87
CA GLN A 282 -52.83 22.27 9.22
C GLN A 282 -53.81 21.09 9.35
N ASN A 283 -54.46 21.00 10.50
CA ASN A 283 -55.56 20.08 10.75
C ASN A 283 -56.76 20.46 9.87
N PHE A 284 -57.12 19.60 8.90
CA PHE A 284 -58.45 19.62 8.30
C PHE A 284 -59.16 18.30 8.57
N LYS A 285 -60.34 18.44 9.18
CA LYS A 285 -61.29 17.39 9.52
C LYS A 285 -61.77 16.67 8.27
N CYS A 286 -61.85 15.33 8.34
CA CYS A 286 -62.61 14.52 7.41
C CYS A 286 -64.12 14.82 7.57
N GLY A 287 -64.75 15.24 6.47
CA GLY A 287 -66.19 15.20 6.25
C GLY A 287 -66.42 14.49 4.92
N GLY A 288 -67.26 13.46 4.93
CA GLY A 288 -67.43 12.54 3.80
C GLY A 288 -68.25 13.07 2.63
N GLY A 289 -68.45 12.19 1.65
CA GLY A 289 -69.49 12.32 0.64
C GLY A 289 -69.02 12.09 -0.80
N GLY A 290 -69.26 10.87 -1.30
CA GLY A 290 -70.00 10.62 -2.53
C GLY A 290 -69.43 11.01 -3.90
N GLY A 291 -69.45 10.04 -4.81
CA GLY A 291 -69.90 10.28 -6.19
C GLY A 291 -68.88 10.04 -7.31
N GLY A 292 -69.00 8.86 -7.93
CA GLY A 292 -69.11 8.59 -9.38
C GLY A 292 -68.31 9.40 -10.41
N GLY A 293 -67.76 8.68 -11.40
CA GLY A 293 -67.45 9.28 -12.71
C GLY A 293 -66.34 8.59 -13.48
N SER A 294 -66.75 7.71 -14.40
CA SER A 294 -66.00 7.12 -15.51
C SER A 294 -65.39 8.16 -16.47
N GLY A 295 -64.29 7.80 -17.14
CA GLY A 295 -63.82 8.51 -18.34
C GLY A 295 -62.49 7.98 -18.88
N GLU A 296 -62.57 7.26 -20.00
CA GLU A 296 -61.46 6.78 -20.83
C GLU A 296 -60.78 7.90 -21.64
N GLY A 297 -59.64 7.55 -22.24
CA GLY A 297 -58.98 8.27 -23.34
C GLY A 297 -57.65 8.88 -22.91
N GLY A 298 -56.51 8.62 -23.52
CA GLY A 298 -56.22 8.15 -24.87
C GLY A 298 -55.07 9.01 -25.42
N GLY A 299 -54.14 8.39 -26.13
CA GLY A 299 -53.31 9.09 -27.12
C GLY A 299 -51.95 9.62 -26.67
N GLY A 300 -50.90 8.94 -27.14
CA GLY A 300 -50.11 9.50 -28.24
C GLY A 300 -48.87 10.31 -27.89
N GLY A 301 -47.72 9.76 -28.29
CA GLY A 301 -46.85 10.44 -29.24
C GLY A 301 -45.60 11.13 -28.71
N GLY A 302 -44.45 10.58 -29.10
CA GLY A 302 -43.53 11.33 -29.97
C GLY A 302 -42.27 11.93 -29.34
N GLY A 303 -41.15 11.69 -30.05
CA GLY A 303 -39.91 12.47 -29.97
C GLY A 303 -38.89 11.92 -28.95
N GLY A 304 -37.63 11.69 -29.27
CA GLY A 304 -36.81 12.07 -30.43
C GLY A 304 -35.38 12.33 -29.95
N GLY A 305 -34.40 11.92 -30.76
CA GLY A 305 -33.15 12.66 -30.94
C GLY A 305 -31.93 12.35 -30.06
N GLY A 306 -30.82 12.07 -30.75
CA GLY A 306 -29.43 12.45 -30.39
C GLY A 306 -28.72 11.53 -29.39
N GLY A 307 -27.56 10.92 -29.65
CA GLY A 307 -26.43 11.35 -30.48
C GLY A 307 -25.36 12.01 -29.60
N GLY A 308 -24.22 11.35 -29.40
CA GLY A 308 -23.05 11.95 -28.74
C GLY A 308 -22.02 10.93 -28.25
N GLY A 309 -20.96 10.75 -29.04
CA GLY A 309 -19.83 9.87 -28.73
C GLY A 309 -18.89 10.41 -27.65
N GLY A 310 -18.24 9.49 -26.93
CA GLY A 310 -17.14 9.76 -26.01
C GLY A 310 -15.82 9.29 -26.60
N GLY A 311 -14.86 10.21 -26.75
CA GLY A 311 -13.49 9.90 -27.13
C GLY A 311 -12.67 9.45 -25.92
N GLY A 312 -12.00 8.30 -26.04
CA GLY A 312 -11.03 7.81 -25.07
C GLY A 312 -9.62 8.26 -25.44
N GLY A 313 -8.90 8.83 -24.47
CA GLY A 313 -7.46 9.09 -24.55
C GLY A 313 -6.71 8.03 -23.75
N GLY A 314 -6.01 7.12 -24.45
CA GLY A 314 -5.08 6.16 -23.86
C GLY A 314 -3.67 6.74 -23.78
N GLY A 315 -3.10 6.78 -22.57
CA GLY A 315 -1.68 7.05 -22.32
C GLY A 315 -0.89 5.74 -22.23
N SER A 316 0.18 5.64 -23.01
CA SER A 316 1.05 4.48 -23.16
C SER A 316 2.27 4.53 -22.22
N ASP A 317 2.49 3.48 -21.41
CA ASP A 317 3.68 3.35 -20.53
C ASP A 317 4.67 2.27 -21.00
N SER A 318 5.83 2.72 -21.49
CA SER A 318 7.01 1.90 -21.76
C SER A 318 8.05 2.05 -20.63
N GLU A 319 8.19 1.04 -19.78
CA GLU A 319 9.35 0.90 -18.88
C GLU A 319 10.51 0.27 -19.69
N ARG A 320 11.43 1.09 -20.20
CA ARG A 320 12.70 0.60 -20.76
C ARG A 320 13.71 0.43 -19.63
N GLY A 321 14.20 -0.79 -19.47
CA GLY A 321 15.35 -1.10 -18.63
C GLY A 321 16.61 -0.45 -19.16
N GLY A 322 17.21 0.45 -18.37
CA GLY A 322 18.53 0.99 -18.62
C GLY A 322 19.61 0.00 -18.17
N GLY A 323 20.15 -0.77 -19.10
CA GLY A 323 21.43 -1.45 -18.93
C GLY A 323 22.56 -0.47 -19.17
N GLY A 324 23.35 -0.19 -18.13
CA GLY A 324 24.58 0.61 -18.25
C GLY A 324 25.68 -0.21 -18.92
N GLY A 325 25.89 0.02 -20.22
CA GLY A 325 27.09 -0.41 -20.94
C GLY A 325 28.17 0.68 -20.84
N GLY A 326 29.27 0.38 -20.16
CA GLY A 326 30.44 1.24 -20.11
C GLY A 326 31.13 1.30 -21.48
N GLY A 327 31.31 2.52 -21.99
CA GLY A 327 32.13 2.78 -23.17
C GLY A 327 33.62 2.73 -22.81
N GLY A 328 34.30 1.67 -23.26
CA GLY A 328 35.76 1.62 -23.37
C GLY A 328 36.14 1.86 -24.84
N GLY A 329 36.68 3.04 -25.14
CA GLY A 329 37.32 3.33 -26.43
C GLY A 329 38.70 2.68 -26.49
N GLY A 330 38.95 1.92 -27.55
CA GLY A 330 40.16 1.14 -27.76
C GLY A 330 41.33 1.90 -28.39
N GLY A 331 42.46 1.18 -28.50
CA GLY A 331 43.55 1.53 -29.39
C GLY A 331 44.87 0.87 -29.03
N GLY A 332 45.33 -0.08 -29.87
CA GLY A 332 46.76 -0.43 -29.99
C GLY A 332 47.13 -1.87 -29.59
N GLY A 333 47.12 -2.79 -30.55
CA GLY A 333 47.74 -4.11 -30.42
C GLY A 333 49.25 -4.07 -30.67
N GLY A 334 49.97 -5.10 -30.18
CA GLY A 334 51.35 -5.36 -30.58
C GLY A 334 52.21 -6.08 -29.54
N LYS A 335 52.09 -7.41 -29.50
CA LYS A 335 52.97 -8.45 -28.96
C LYS A 335 54.35 -8.02 -28.41
N THR A 336 54.68 -8.45 -27.18
CA THR A 336 55.84 -9.33 -26.85
C THR A 336 55.95 -9.57 -25.33
N GLN A 337 56.21 -10.81 -24.95
CA GLN A 337 56.75 -11.28 -23.67
C GLN A 337 57.85 -12.31 -24.02
N PRO A 338 58.78 -12.71 -23.12
CA PRO A 338 58.93 -12.34 -21.71
C PRO A 338 60.38 -12.00 -21.23
N ALA A 339 60.43 -11.44 -20.01
CA ALA A 339 61.35 -11.65 -18.88
C ALA A 339 62.88 -11.78 -19.05
N ALA A 340 63.63 -10.94 -18.32
CA ALA A 340 64.55 -11.40 -17.25
C ALA A 340 65.13 -10.20 -16.47
N GLY A 341 65.01 -10.22 -15.14
CA GLY A 341 65.81 -9.42 -14.21
C GLY A 341 67.11 -10.14 -13.85
N PRO A 342 68.04 -9.47 -13.16
CA PRO A 342 69.45 -9.87 -13.13
C PRO A 342 69.72 -10.94 -12.08
N HIS A 343 70.43 -12.01 -12.48
CA HIS A 343 71.65 -12.53 -11.85
C HIS A 343 72.15 -13.76 -12.61
#